data_AF-A0A2T0TYY4-F1
#
_entry.id   AF-A0A2T0TYY4-F1
#
_cell.length_a   1.000
_cell.length_b   1.000
_cell.length_c   1.000
_cell.angle_alpha   90.00
_cell.angle_beta   90.00
_cell.angle_gamma   90.00
#
_symmetry.space_group_name_H-M   'P 1'
#
loop_
_entity.id
_entity.type
_entity.pdbx_description
1 polymer ?
#
loop_
_entity_poly.entity_id
_entity_poly.type
_entity_poly.pdbx_seq_one_letter_code
_entity_poly.pdbx_strand_id
1 'polypeptide(L)'
;MEEPFEITYSSGDTSFVLAVYRSLENQESKWRYTIVIDEVSLGVLVKHDNSSWAWESGGKEGPNHGGVNLYPDSASRIGELIDQHEVQGQKPD
;
A
#
# COMPACT_ATOMS: atom_id res chain seq x y z
N MET A 1 -5.02 -15.42 8.02
CA MET A 1 -4.30 -14.31 7.38
C MET A 1 -4.72 -14.36 5.92
N GLU A 2 -5.30 -13.30 5.38
CA GLU A 2 -5.67 -13.27 3.96
C GLU A 2 -4.39 -13.36 3.12
N GLU A 3 -4.47 -14.00 1.96
CA GLU A 3 -3.35 -14.02 1.03
C GLU A 3 -3.05 -12.58 0.59
N PRO A 4 -1.77 -12.18 0.49
CA PRO A 4 -1.43 -10.88 -0.03
C PRO A 4 -1.93 -10.76 -1.47
N PHE A 5 -2.33 -9.55 -1.86
CA PHE A 5 -2.61 -9.23 -3.25
C PHE A 5 -1.51 -8.34 -3.82
N GLU A 6 -1.33 -8.40 -5.13
CA GLU A 6 -0.31 -7.63 -5.81
C GLU A 6 -0.93 -6.42 -6.51
N ILE A 7 -0.24 -5.28 -6.42
CA ILE A 7 -0.56 -4.08 -7.20
C ILE A 7 0.67 -3.62 -7.96
N THR A 8 0.45 -3.05 -9.15
CA THR A 8 1.53 -2.43 -9.93
C THR A 8 1.57 -0.94 -9.64
N TYR A 9 2.66 -0.48 -9.03
CA TYR A 9 2.92 0.95 -8.81
C TYR A 9 3.93 1.46 -9.84
N SER A 10 3.56 2.50 -10.58
CA SER A 10 4.44 3.14 -11.56
C SER A 10 4.80 4.56 -11.13
N SER A 11 6.09 4.89 -11.19
CA SER A 11 6.64 6.22 -10.94
C SER A 11 7.62 6.58 -12.05
N GLY A 12 7.24 7.55 -12.89
CA GLY A 12 7.96 7.86 -14.13
C GLY A 12 8.02 6.64 -15.05
N ASP A 13 9.22 6.31 -15.52
CA ASP A 13 9.48 5.15 -16.39
C ASP A 13 9.69 3.83 -15.62
N THR A 14 9.61 3.87 -14.29
CA THR A 14 9.83 2.68 -13.45
C THR A 14 8.52 2.14 -12.93
N SER A 15 8.35 0.81 -13.00
CA SER A 15 7.21 0.09 -12.45
C SER A 15 7.68 -0.95 -11.44
N PHE A 16 6.92 -1.09 -10.36
CA PHE A 16 7.18 -2.00 -9.26
C PHE A 16 5.93 -2.84 -8.99
N VAL A 17 6.13 -4.11 -8.67
CA VAL A 17 5.06 -4.96 -8.14
C VAL A 17 5.16 -4.90 -6.62
N LEU A 18 4.07 -4.47 -5.98
CA LEU A 18 3.98 -4.36 -4.53
C LEU A 18 3.05 -5.47 -4.03
N ALA A 19 3.55 -6.28 -3.10
CA ALA A 19 2.72 -7.19 -2.34
C ALA A 19 2.08 -6.44 -1.17
N VAL A 20 0.75 -6.56 -1.06
CA VAL A 20 -0.06 -5.85 -0.06
C VAL A 20 -0.68 -6.85 0.89
N TYR A 21 -0.26 -6.78 2.15
CA TYR A 21 -0.81 -7.61 3.22
C TYR A 21 -1.81 -6.80 4.02
N ARG A 22 -3.08 -7.22 3.96
CA ARG A 22 -4.16 -6.58 4.71
C ARG A 22 -4.31 -7.23 6.10
N SER A 23 -4.44 -6.39 7.11
CA SER A 23 -4.69 -6.81 8.49
C SER A 23 -5.67 -5.87 9.18
N LEU A 24 -6.59 -6.43 9.98
CA LEU A 24 -7.53 -5.64 10.77
C LEU A 24 -6.89 -5.33 12.13
N GLU A 25 -6.90 -4.06 12.52
CA GLU A 25 -6.53 -3.68 13.87
C GLU A 25 -7.70 -3.97 14.84
N ASN A 26 -7.51 -4.99 15.67
CA ASN A 26 -8.53 -5.53 16.59
C ASN A 26 -9.12 -4.50 17.58
N GLN A 27 -8.53 -3.32 17.75
CA GLN A 27 -8.99 -2.30 18.69
C GLN A 27 -9.77 -1.15 18.04
N GLU A 28 -9.53 -0.84 16.76
CA GLU A 28 -10.12 0.34 16.11
C GLU A 28 -11.00 0.00 14.89
N SER A 29 -11.14 -1.28 14.52
CA SER A 29 -11.79 -1.70 13.25
C SER A 29 -11.19 -1.01 12.02
N LYS A 30 -9.91 -0.62 12.10
CA LYS A 30 -9.17 0.02 11.01
C LYS A 30 -8.37 -1.02 10.24
N TRP A 31 -8.41 -0.93 8.92
CA TRP A 31 -7.58 -1.76 8.06
C TRP A 31 -6.18 -1.16 7.94
N ARG A 32 -5.16 -2.00 8.13
CA ARG A 32 -3.75 -1.69 7.97
C ARG A 32 -3.19 -2.51 6.82
N TYR A 33 -2.45 -1.86 5.93
CA TYR A 33 -1.94 -2.44 4.70
C TYR A 33 -0.41 -2.39 4.74
N THR A 34 0.22 -3.54 4.96
CA THR A 34 1.69 -3.63 4.90
C THR A 34 2.11 -3.76 3.45
N ILE A 35 2.95 -2.84 2.99
CA ILE A 35 3.40 -2.81 1.60
C ILE A 35 4.82 -3.38 1.54
N VAL A 36 5.02 -4.37 0.67
CA VAL A 36 6.30 -5.09 0.51
C VAL A 36 6.72 -5.05 -0.95
N ILE A 37 8.00 -4.81 -1.21
CA ILE A 37 8.64 -4.92 -2.53
C ILE A 37 9.85 -5.83 -2.39
N ASP A 38 10.04 -6.81 -3.27
CA ASP A 38 11.22 -7.70 -3.26
C ASP A 38 11.60 -8.19 -1.85
N GLU A 39 10.60 -8.68 -1.10
CA GLU A 39 10.74 -9.16 0.30
C GLU A 39 11.11 -8.08 1.35
N VAL A 40 11.25 -6.82 0.93
CA VAL A 40 11.49 -5.66 1.80
C VAL A 40 10.17 -4.97 2.15
N SER A 41 9.84 -4.95 3.45
CA SER A 41 8.71 -4.16 3.95
C SER A 41 8.99 -2.67 3.82
N LEU A 42 8.19 -1.97 3.01
CA LEU A 42 8.22 -0.52 2.88
C LEU A 42 7.74 0.15 4.17
N GLY A 43 6.62 -0.35 4.69
CA GLY A 43 5.92 0.21 5.83
C GLY A 43 4.44 -0.14 5.84
N VAL A 44 3.70 0.51 6.74
CA VAL A 44 2.26 0.30 6.93
C VAL A 44 1.50 1.52 6.44
N LEU A 45 0.61 1.29 5.48
CA LEU A 45 -0.29 2.27 4.93
C LEU A 45 -1.67 2.13 5.60
N VAL A 46 -2.30 3.25 5.92
CA VAL A 46 -3.62 3.30 6.55
C VAL A 46 -4.54 4.25 5.81
N LYS A 47 -5.84 3.92 5.77
CA LYS A 47 -6.89 4.80 5.27
C LYS A 47 -7.52 5.54 6.44
N HIS A 48 -7.49 6.86 6.40
CA HIS A 48 -8.14 7.72 7.37
C HIS A 48 -9.63 7.91 7.05
N ASP A 49 -10.41 8.35 8.03
CA ASP A 49 -11.88 8.53 7.90
C ASP A 49 -12.28 9.52 6.79
N ASN A 50 -11.39 10.46 6.46
CA ASN A 50 -11.55 11.39 5.34
C ASN A 50 -11.21 10.76 3.97
N SER A 51 -11.05 9.43 3.91
CA SER A 51 -10.59 8.67 2.75
C SER A 51 -9.19 9.05 2.23
N SER A 52 -8.38 9.78 3.01
CA SER A 52 -6.98 10.01 2.68
C SER A 52 -6.11 8.85 3.15
N TRP A 53 -5.05 8.59 2.40
CA TRP A 53 -4.10 7.53 2.69
C TRP A 53 -2.80 8.12 3.24
N ALA A 54 -2.28 7.53 4.30
CA ALA A 54 -1.01 7.96 4.90
C ALA A 54 -0.19 6.76 5.36
N TRP A 55 1.12 6.96 5.39
CA TRP A 55 2.03 6.02 6.04
C TRP A 55 1.95 6.21 7.55
N GLU A 56 1.64 5.15 8.26
CA GLU A 56 1.65 5.12 9.72
C GLU A 56 3.03 4.74 10.26
N SER A 57 3.73 3.86 9.53
CA SER A 57 5.13 3.53 9.77
C SER A 57 5.85 3.32 8.45
N GLY A 58 7.14 3.63 8.46
CA GLY A 58 8.03 3.53 7.30
C GLY A 58 9.43 3.94 7.71
N GLY A 59 10.44 3.52 6.95
CA GLY A 59 11.78 4.08 7.09
C GLY A 59 11.72 5.60 6.88
N LYS A 60 12.44 6.39 7.70
CA LYS A 60 12.62 7.83 7.47
C LYS A 60 13.24 8.12 6.09
N GLU A 61 13.92 7.12 5.57
CA GLU A 61 14.31 6.96 4.19
C GLU A 61 13.40 5.85 3.66
N GLY A 62 12.41 6.21 2.84
CA GLY A 62 11.69 5.21 2.08
C GLY A 62 12.68 4.30 1.37
N PRO A 63 12.42 2.98 1.26
CA PRO A 63 13.38 2.12 0.59
C PRO A 63 13.56 2.64 -0.83
N ASN A 64 14.80 3.02 -1.12
CA ASN A 64 15.20 3.45 -2.45
C ASN A 64 15.30 2.19 -3.30
N HIS A 65 14.24 1.89 -4.03
CA HIS A 65 14.19 0.75 -4.92
C HIS A 65 14.29 1.29 -6.36
N GLY A 66 15.39 0.99 -7.04
CA GLY A 66 15.62 1.44 -8.42
C GLY A 66 15.75 2.97 -8.59
N GLY A 67 16.14 3.72 -7.55
CA GLY A 67 16.26 5.18 -7.62
C GLY A 67 14.98 5.95 -7.27
N VAL A 68 13.88 5.25 -6.97
CA VAL A 68 12.60 5.88 -6.61
C VAL A 68 12.41 5.85 -5.10
N ASN A 69 12.24 7.02 -4.50
CA ASN A 69 11.81 7.14 -3.11
C ASN A 69 10.29 7.01 -3.04
N LEU A 70 9.81 5.91 -2.45
CA LEU A 70 8.39 5.67 -2.24
C LEU A 70 7.82 6.43 -1.03
N TYR A 71 8.40 7.56 -0.62
CA TYR A 71 7.93 8.36 0.53
C TYR A 71 8.19 9.85 0.29
N PRO A 72 7.33 10.76 0.78
CA PRO A 72 6.01 10.55 1.40
C PRO A 72 4.83 10.56 0.39
N ASP A 73 5.02 11.12 -0.80
CA ASP A 73 3.94 11.42 -1.76
C ASP A 73 3.30 10.17 -2.42
N SER A 74 3.90 8.99 -2.24
CA SER A 74 3.39 7.73 -2.79
C SER A 74 2.16 7.21 -2.05
N ALA A 75 1.92 7.62 -0.80
CA ALA A 75 0.90 7.06 0.08
C ALA A 75 -0.49 7.12 -0.56
N SER A 76 -0.87 8.31 -1.02
CA SER A 76 -2.12 8.55 -1.75
C SER A 76 -2.22 7.67 -2.98
N ARG A 77 -1.14 7.57 -3.77
CA ARG A 77 -1.16 6.83 -5.03
C ARG A 77 -1.26 5.32 -4.84
N ILE A 78 -0.52 4.76 -3.88
CA ILE A 78 -0.59 3.34 -3.53
C ILE A 78 -1.96 3.02 -2.93
N GLY A 79 -2.49 3.90 -2.08
CA GLY A 79 -3.83 3.78 -1.51
C GLY A 79 -4.95 3.76 -2.55
N GLU A 80 -4.88 4.63 -3.56
CA GLU A 80 -5.81 4.61 -4.70
C GLU A 80 -5.78 3.27 -5.47
N LEU A 81 -4.60 2.67 -5.63
CA LEU A 81 -4.45 1.38 -6.31
C LEU A 81 -5.06 0.24 -5.47
N ILE A 82 -4.92 0.31 -4.15
CA ILE A 82 -5.59 -0.62 -3.22
C ILE A 82 -7.11 -0.47 -3.34
N ASP A 83 -7.63 0.76 -3.29
CA ASP A 83 -9.07 1.03 -3.46
C ASP A 83 -9.59 0.47 -4.80
N GLN A 84 -8.84 0.66 -5.89
CA GLN A 84 -9.19 0.11 -7.21
C GLN A 84 -9.20 -1.42 -7.21
N HIS A 85 -8.21 -2.06 -6.57
CA HIS A 85 -8.15 -3.51 -6.46
C HIS A 85 -9.32 -4.06 -5.64
N GLU A 86 -9.64 -3.45 -4.50
CA GLU A 86 -10.77 -3.87 -3.65
C GLU A 86 -12.12 -3.71 -4.37
N VAL A 87 -12.31 -2.62 -5.13
CA VAL A 87 -13.52 -2.42 -5.95
C VAL A 87 -13.61 -3.44 -7.09
N GLN A 88 -12.50 -3.75 -7.75
CA GLN A 88 -12.48 -4.74 -8.84
C GLN A 88 -12.65 -6.18 -8.35
N GLY A 89 -12.16 -6.50 -7.15
CA GLY A 89 -12.42 -7.76 -6.45
C GLY A 89 -13.87 -7.93 -5.99
N GLN A 90 -14.63 -6.84 -5.93
CA GLN A 90 -16.08 -6.81 -5.64
C GLN A 90 -16.94 -6.82 -6.92
N LYS A 91 -16.50 -7.45 -8.01
CA LYS A 91 -17.38 -7.65 -9.15
C LYS A 91 -18.63 -8.42 -8.69
N PRO A 92 -19.85 -7.87 -8.88
CA PRO A 92 -21.06 -8.61 -8.57
C PRO A 92 -21.15 -9.81 -9.53
N ASP A 93 -21.39 -10.99 -8.97
CA ASP A 93 -21.84 -12.19 -9.68
C ASP A 93 -23.07 -11.90 -10.55
#